data_AF-A0A8B8M3N0-F1
#
_entry.id   AF-A0A8B8M3N0-F1
#
_cell.length_a   1.000
_cell.length_b   1.000
_cell.length_c   1.000
_cell.angle_alpha   90.00
_cell.angle_beta   90.00
_cell.angle_gamma   90.00
#
_symmetry.space_group_name_H-M   'P 1'
#
loop_
_entity.id
_entity.type
_entity.pdbx_description
1 polymer ?
#
loop_
_entity_poly.entity_id
_entity_poly.type
_entity_poly.pdbx_seq_one_letter_code
_entity_poly.pdbx_strand_id
1 'polypeptide(L)'
;MKKIVMVLKKKDMKDYLRLSTKVLNLNKVLAIFGPLLTSLAALGSGFLDSVNASWPVMLGVISGALASVVNTLQHGGQVGMVFELYKATLGFFKLMEESIKLNIYEQDHGKRENGELFEIKVALQLGRSLSKLRQLATLFSSSSEDNDCEEFASKLF
;
A
#
# COMPACT_ATOMS: atom_id res chain seq x y z
N MET A 1 -22.16 -11.99 3.04
CA MET A 1 -21.60 -10.63 3.17
C MET A 1 -20.74 -10.37 4.43
N LYS A 2 -21.22 -10.60 5.67
CA LYS A 2 -20.40 -10.35 6.90
C LYS A 2 -18.99 -10.98 6.88
N LYS A 3 -18.88 -12.20 6.35
CA LYS A 3 -17.59 -12.91 6.22
C LYS A 3 -16.63 -12.21 5.25
N ILE A 4 -17.12 -11.74 4.11
CA ILE A 4 -16.32 -10.98 3.13
C ILE A 4 -15.69 -9.74 3.78
N VAL A 5 -16.46 -9.01 4.60
CA VAL A 5 -15.95 -7.86 5.37
C VAL A 5 -14.84 -8.26 6.35
N MET A 6 -14.98 -9.41 7.02
CA MET A 6 -13.91 -9.89 7.91
C MET A 6 -12.62 -10.17 7.15
N VAL A 7 -12.69 -10.80 5.98
CA VAL A 7 -11.53 -11.09 5.13
C VAL A 7 -10.88 -9.80 4.65
N LEU A 8 -11.70 -8.89 4.11
CA LEU A 8 -11.25 -7.59 3.64
C LEU A 8 -10.47 -6.83 4.72
N LYS A 9 -10.97 -6.83 5.96
CA LYS A 9 -10.34 -6.15 7.08
C LYS A 9 -9.09 -6.86 7.59
N LYS A 10 -9.15 -8.19 7.78
CA LYS A 10 -8.04 -8.97 8.36
C LYS A 10 -6.86 -9.09 7.40
N LYS A 11 -7.11 -9.10 6.09
CA LYS A 11 -6.13 -9.42 5.07
C LYS A 11 -5.83 -8.23 4.18
N ASP A 12 -6.72 -7.89 3.25
CA ASP A 12 -6.51 -6.82 2.27
C ASP A 12 -6.13 -5.49 2.96
N MET A 13 -6.99 -4.95 3.81
CA MET A 13 -6.75 -3.67 4.48
C MET A 13 -5.51 -3.68 5.39
N LYS A 14 -5.24 -4.80 6.06
CA LYS A 14 -4.09 -4.92 6.96
C LYS A 14 -2.77 -4.91 6.18
N ASP A 15 -2.70 -5.66 5.08
CA ASP A 15 -1.49 -5.74 4.26
C ASP A 15 -1.24 -4.44 3.51
N TYR A 16 -2.28 -3.82 2.94
CA TYR A 16 -2.15 -2.52 2.29
C TYR A 16 -1.74 -1.41 3.26
N LEU A 17 -2.18 -1.46 4.53
CA LEU A 17 -1.75 -0.52 5.57
C LEU A 17 -0.28 -0.73 5.93
N ARG A 18 0.16 -1.99 5.99
CA ARG A 18 1.56 -2.32 6.21
C ARG A 18 2.44 -1.85 5.04
N LEU A 19 2.00 -2.07 3.80
CA LEU A 19 2.70 -1.62 2.60
C LEU A 19 2.78 -0.10 2.53
N SER A 20 1.67 0.61 2.74
CA SER A 20 1.66 2.08 2.76
C SER A 20 2.58 2.63 3.85
N THR A 21 2.61 2.03 5.04
CA THR A 21 3.53 2.43 6.12
C THR A 21 4.99 2.22 5.74
N LYS A 22 5.33 1.08 5.10
CA LYS A 22 6.70 0.82 4.62
C LYS A 22 7.13 1.86 3.58
N VAL A 23 6.29 2.11 2.57
CA VAL A 23 6.59 3.08 1.51
C VAL A 23 6.68 4.51 2.06
N LEU A 24 5.81 4.88 3.01
CA LEU A 24 5.88 6.18 3.69
C LEU A 24 7.20 6.36 4.44
N ASN A 25 7.63 5.33 5.17
CA ASN A 25 8.90 5.38 5.91
C ASN A 25 10.09 5.46 4.95
N LEU A 26 10.08 4.71 3.86
CA LEU A 26 11.10 4.82 2.81
C LEU A 26 11.14 6.23 2.21
N ASN A 27 9.98 6.79 1.87
CA ASN A 27 9.89 8.15 1.33
C ASN A 27 10.45 9.20 2.30
N LYS A 28 10.15 9.10 3.61
CA LYS A 28 10.70 9.98 4.64
C LYS A 28 12.23 9.83 4.77
N VAL A 29 12.73 8.61 4.77
CA VAL A 29 14.17 8.31 4.84
C VAL A 29 14.88 8.91 3.63
N LEU A 30 14.39 8.63 2.43
CA LEU A 30 14.90 9.21 1.18
C LEU A 30 14.88 10.75 1.23
N ALA A 31 13.78 11.36 1.68
CA ALA A 31 13.63 12.82 1.81
C ALA A 31 14.69 13.47 2.71
N ILE A 32 15.17 12.75 3.71
CA ILE A 32 16.25 13.22 4.59
C ILE A 32 17.62 12.96 3.93
N PHE A 33 17.84 11.76 3.39
CA PHE A 33 19.14 11.38 2.83
C PHE A 33 19.49 12.08 1.52
N GLY A 34 18.51 12.48 0.70
CA GLY A 34 18.75 13.17 -0.57
C GLY A 34 19.60 14.44 -0.37
N PRO A 35 19.09 15.45 0.36
CA PRO A 35 19.84 16.66 0.65
C PRO A 35 21.14 16.42 1.43
N LEU A 36 21.15 15.47 2.38
CA LEU A 36 22.34 15.17 3.18
C LEU A 36 23.48 14.61 2.31
N LEU A 37 23.19 13.64 1.45
CA LEU A 37 24.19 13.03 0.56
C LEU A 37 24.66 14.02 -0.49
N THR A 38 23.77 14.84 -1.05
CA THR A 38 24.15 15.92 -1.98
C THR A 38 25.06 16.94 -1.31
N SER A 39 24.75 17.35 -0.07
CA SER A 39 25.61 18.26 0.70
C SER A 39 26.98 17.65 0.97
N LEU A 40 27.05 16.37 1.32
CA LEU A 40 28.32 15.68 1.59
C LEU A 40 29.15 15.52 0.31
N ALA A 41 28.49 15.26 -0.82
CA ALA A 41 29.13 15.21 -2.13
C ALA A 41 29.70 16.57 -2.53
N ALA A 42 28.95 17.65 -2.32
CA ALA A 42 29.39 19.01 -2.61
C ALA A 42 30.61 19.42 -1.76
N LEU A 43 30.59 19.11 -0.45
CA LEU A 43 31.74 19.35 0.43
C LEU A 43 32.96 18.53 -0.01
N GLY A 44 32.79 17.21 -0.24
CA GLY A 44 33.86 16.35 -0.73
C GLY A 44 34.47 16.83 -2.05
N SER A 45 33.66 17.38 -2.94
CA SER A 45 34.11 17.96 -4.21
C SER A 45 34.81 19.31 -4.07
N GLY A 46 34.40 20.14 -3.10
CA GLY A 46 35.00 21.46 -2.86
C GLY A 46 36.40 21.41 -2.23
N PHE A 47 36.75 20.29 -1.58
CA PHE A 47 38.07 20.07 -0.98
C PHE A 47 39.12 19.50 -1.96
N LEU A 48 38.79 19.29 -3.25
CA LEU A 48 39.71 18.72 -4.23
C LEU A 48 41.01 19.53 -4.41
N ASP A 49 40.96 20.86 -4.31
CA ASP A 49 42.13 21.74 -4.52
C ASP A 49 42.91 22.07 -3.24
N SER A 50 42.32 21.85 -2.06
CA SER A 50 42.88 22.33 -0.79
C SER A 50 43.59 21.24 0.03
N VAL A 51 43.32 19.97 -0.22
CA VAL A 51 43.82 18.86 0.60
C VAL A 51 44.37 17.76 -0.30
N ASN A 52 45.67 17.50 -0.23
CA ASN A 52 46.34 16.34 -0.86
C ASN A 52 45.93 15.01 -0.17
N ALA A 53 44.64 14.78 0.06
CA ALA A 53 44.11 13.58 0.69
C ALA A 53 43.14 12.88 -0.27
N SER A 54 43.36 11.59 -0.48
CA SER A 54 42.50 10.71 -1.29
C SER A 54 41.11 10.51 -0.66
N TRP A 55 41.02 10.67 0.67
CA TRP A 55 39.82 10.35 1.45
C TRP A 55 38.60 11.27 1.19
N PRO A 56 38.72 12.61 1.19
CA PRO A 56 37.60 13.51 0.85
C PRO A 56 37.04 13.30 -0.56
N VAL A 57 37.91 13.01 -1.53
CA VAL A 57 37.53 12.74 -2.92
C VAL A 57 36.71 11.45 -3.01
N MET A 58 37.18 10.37 -2.35
CA MET A 58 36.45 9.10 -2.30
C MET A 58 35.08 9.27 -1.62
N LEU A 59 35.01 10.03 -0.53
CA LEU A 59 33.76 10.32 0.17
C LEU A 59 32.79 11.11 -0.71
N GLY A 60 33.29 12.09 -1.46
CA GLY A 60 32.52 12.89 -2.41
C GLY A 60 31.91 12.05 -3.53
N VAL A 61 32.70 11.15 -4.13
CA VAL A 61 32.22 10.26 -5.20
C VAL A 61 31.17 9.27 -4.70
N ILE A 62 31.41 8.62 -3.55
CA ILE A 62 30.48 7.65 -2.96
C ILE A 62 29.16 8.34 -2.59
N SER A 63 29.24 9.49 -1.91
CA SER A 63 28.05 10.26 -1.53
C SER A 63 27.29 10.82 -2.74
N GLY A 64 27.99 11.26 -3.79
CA GLY A 64 27.37 11.70 -5.05
C GLY A 64 26.65 10.57 -5.77
N ALA A 65 27.25 9.38 -5.85
CA ALA A 65 26.62 8.20 -6.42
C ALA A 65 25.35 7.79 -5.64
N LEU A 66 25.43 7.76 -4.31
CA LEU A 66 24.28 7.49 -3.43
C LEU A 66 23.19 8.57 -3.56
N ALA A 67 23.56 9.85 -3.65
CA ALA A 67 22.63 10.94 -3.87
C ALA A 67 21.85 10.77 -5.18
N SER A 68 22.52 10.34 -6.26
CA SER A 68 21.87 10.06 -7.55
C SER A 68 20.85 8.93 -7.45
N VAL A 69 21.17 7.84 -6.74
CA VAL A 69 20.23 6.73 -6.49
C VAL A 69 19.03 7.21 -5.69
N VAL A 70 19.24 7.96 -4.60
CA VAL A 70 18.16 8.52 -3.77
C VAL A 70 17.27 9.45 -4.60
N ASN A 71 17.86 10.35 -5.38
CA ASN A 71 17.13 11.27 -6.26
C ASN A 71 16.28 10.51 -7.30
N THR A 72 16.86 9.47 -7.92
CA THR A 72 16.16 8.61 -8.87
C THR A 72 14.98 7.90 -8.23
N LEU A 73 15.12 7.36 -7.01
CA LEU A 73 14.02 6.72 -6.30
C LEU A 73 12.91 7.72 -5.93
N GLN A 74 13.28 8.91 -5.46
CA GLN A 74 12.30 9.94 -5.07
C GLN A 74 11.52 10.48 -6.25
N HIS A 75 12.21 10.88 -7.32
CA HIS A 75 11.63 11.64 -8.42
C HIS A 75 11.26 10.74 -9.60
N GLY A 76 12.14 9.79 -9.96
CA GLY A 76 11.91 8.83 -11.05
C GLY A 76 11.02 7.65 -10.62
N GLY A 77 11.25 7.12 -9.42
CA GLY A 77 10.47 6.02 -8.85
C GLY A 77 9.10 6.46 -8.28
N GLN A 78 8.88 7.77 -8.16
CA GLN A 78 7.64 8.36 -7.63
C GLN A 78 7.12 7.64 -6.37
N VAL A 79 8.03 7.32 -5.44
CA VAL A 79 7.71 6.55 -4.22
C VAL A 79 6.59 7.22 -3.40
N GLY A 80 6.49 8.56 -3.45
CA GLY A 80 5.37 9.31 -2.89
C GLY A 80 4.01 9.01 -3.55
N MET A 81 3.97 8.87 -4.88
CA MET A 81 2.73 8.50 -5.60
C MET A 81 2.34 7.05 -5.31
N VAL A 82 3.30 6.14 -5.15
CA VAL A 82 3.04 4.76 -4.76
C VAL A 82 2.43 4.68 -3.36
N PHE A 83 2.88 5.54 -2.43
CA PHE A 83 2.25 5.65 -1.12
C PHE A 83 0.78 6.11 -1.23
N GLU A 84 0.50 7.13 -2.02
CA GLU A 84 -0.87 7.61 -2.23
C GLU A 84 -1.74 6.56 -2.94
N LEU A 85 -1.18 5.75 -3.84
CA LEU A 85 -1.87 4.60 -4.43
C LEU A 85 -2.32 3.61 -3.35
N TYR A 86 -1.40 3.15 -2.49
CA TYR A 86 -1.75 2.21 -1.43
C TYR A 86 -2.78 2.80 -0.46
N LYS A 87 -2.68 4.09 -0.15
CA LYS A 87 -3.64 4.81 0.68
C LYS A 87 -5.01 4.94 0.01
N ALA A 88 -5.07 5.18 -1.29
CA ALA A 88 -6.31 5.21 -2.06
C ALA A 88 -6.99 3.82 -2.09
N THR A 89 -6.22 2.75 -2.29
CA THR A 89 -6.74 1.37 -2.24
C THR A 89 -7.29 1.02 -0.84
N LEU A 90 -6.62 1.45 0.23
CA LEU A 90 -7.16 1.32 1.60
C LEU A 90 -8.47 2.06 1.79
N GLY A 91 -8.56 3.30 1.28
CA GLY A 91 -9.77 4.10 1.31
C GLY A 91 -10.93 3.40 0.58
N PHE A 92 -10.65 2.84 -0.60
CA PHE A 92 -11.63 2.06 -1.36
C PHE A 92 -12.17 0.86 -0.57
N PHE A 93 -11.29 0.05 0.03
CA PHE A 93 -11.73 -1.09 0.84
C PHE A 93 -12.49 -0.67 2.09
N LYS A 94 -12.12 0.44 2.72
CA LYS A 94 -12.86 0.99 3.86
C LYS A 94 -14.28 1.42 3.47
N LEU A 95 -14.44 2.12 2.35
CA LEU A 95 -15.76 2.51 1.84
C LEU A 95 -16.62 1.29 1.50
N MET A 96 -16.01 0.25 0.93
CA MET A 96 -16.70 -1.02 0.66
C MET A 96 -17.14 -1.72 1.96
N GLU A 97 -16.26 -1.80 2.95
CA GLU A 97 -16.59 -2.34 4.28
C GLU A 97 -17.79 -1.59 4.89
N GLU A 98 -17.76 -0.26 4.87
CA GLU A 98 -18.81 0.60 5.40
C GLU A 98 -20.12 0.40 4.64
N SER A 99 -20.08 0.37 3.30
CA SER A 99 -21.26 0.09 2.47
C SER A 99 -21.89 -1.27 2.80
N ILE A 100 -21.08 -2.33 2.97
CA ILE A 100 -21.58 -3.65 3.36
C ILE A 100 -22.17 -3.64 4.76
N LYS A 101 -21.53 -2.97 5.72
CA LYS A 101 -22.05 -2.87 7.08
C LYS A 101 -23.37 -2.11 7.13
N LEU A 102 -23.46 -0.97 6.46
CA LEU A 102 -24.67 -0.16 6.39
C LEU A 102 -25.83 -0.98 5.80
N ASN A 103 -25.62 -1.68 4.68
CA ASN A 103 -26.68 -2.48 4.07
C ASN A 103 -27.12 -3.68 4.95
N ILE A 104 -26.21 -4.25 5.74
CA ILE A 104 -26.52 -5.36 6.66
C ILE A 104 -27.27 -4.90 7.91
N TYR A 105 -26.92 -3.72 8.44
CA TYR A 105 -27.50 -3.19 9.68
C TYR A 105 -28.72 -2.28 9.46
N GLU A 106 -28.95 -1.81 8.24
CA GLU A 106 -30.15 -1.05 7.88
C GLU A 106 -31.40 -1.82 8.29
N GLN A 107 -32.29 -1.25 9.09
CA GLN A 107 -33.49 -1.94 9.57
C GLN A 107 -34.67 -1.77 8.60
N ASP A 108 -34.66 -0.70 7.82
CA ASP A 108 -35.69 -0.40 6.84
C ASP A 108 -35.48 -1.25 5.57
N HIS A 109 -36.33 -2.27 5.40
CA HIS A 109 -36.27 -3.16 4.25
C HIS A 109 -36.45 -2.45 2.90
N GLY A 110 -37.11 -1.29 2.86
CA GLY A 110 -37.28 -0.48 1.65
C GLY A 110 -36.03 0.31 1.26
N LYS A 111 -35.12 0.55 2.20
CA LYS A 111 -33.85 1.27 1.97
C LYS A 111 -32.66 0.34 1.71
N ARG A 112 -32.81 -0.96 2.01
CA ARG A 112 -31.79 -1.97 1.70
C ARG A 112 -31.61 -2.12 0.19
N GLU A 113 -30.36 -2.18 -0.26
CA GLU A 113 -30.09 -2.59 -1.64
C GLU A 113 -30.54 -4.05 -1.84
N ASN A 114 -31.06 -4.36 -3.02
CA ASN A 114 -31.43 -5.73 -3.39
C ASN A 114 -30.23 -6.66 -3.17
N GLY A 115 -30.45 -7.76 -2.44
CA GLY A 115 -29.37 -8.66 -2.02
C GLY A 115 -28.54 -9.22 -3.18
N GLU A 116 -29.16 -9.60 -4.29
CA GLU A 116 -28.44 -10.15 -5.46
C GLU A 116 -27.65 -9.06 -6.18
N LEU A 117 -28.27 -7.90 -6.43
CA LEU A 117 -27.59 -6.76 -7.06
C LEU A 117 -26.43 -6.25 -6.20
N PHE A 118 -26.60 -6.28 -4.88
CA PHE A 118 -25.57 -5.90 -3.92
C PHE A 118 -24.38 -6.88 -3.95
N GLU A 119 -24.64 -8.18 -3.96
CA GLU A 119 -23.59 -9.19 -4.07
C GLU A 119 -22.84 -9.07 -5.40
N ILE A 120 -23.54 -8.83 -6.51
CA ILE A 120 -22.92 -8.61 -7.83
C ILE A 120 -22.04 -7.36 -7.82
N LYS A 121 -22.54 -6.25 -7.26
CA LYS A 121 -21.79 -4.99 -7.10
C LYS A 121 -20.48 -5.22 -6.33
N VAL A 122 -20.54 -5.87 -5.17
CA VAL A 122 -19.33 -6.16 -4.38
C VAL A 122 -18.40 -7.14 -5.09
N ALA A 123 -18.93 -8.15 -5.78
CA ALA A 123 -18.11 -9.10 -6.54
C ALA A 123 -17.32 -8.37 -7.64
N LEU A 124 -17.99 -7.48 -8.41
CA LEU A 124 -17.35 -6.67 -9.44
C LEU A 124 -16.30 -5.73 -8.86
N GLN A 125 -16.61 -5.04 -7.76
CA GLN A 125 -15.66 -4.16 -7.08
C GLN A 125 -14.43 -4.90 -6.51
N LEU A 126 -14.53 -6.20 -6.27
CA LEU A 126 -13.41 -7.07 -5.88
C LEU A 126 -12.75 -7.78 -7.07
N GLY A 127 -13.23 -7.57 -8.30
CA GLY A 127 -12.73 -8.25 -9.50
C GLY A 127 -13.01 -9.75 -9.52
N ARG A 128 -14.07 -10.19 -8.83
CA ARG A 128 -14.48 -11.60 -8.75
C ARG A 128 -15.81 -11.82 -9.47
N SER A 129 -16.03 -13.05 -9.94
CA SER A 129 -17.38 -13.50 -10.30
C SER A 129 -18.21 -13.71 -9.04
N LEU A 130 -19.54 -13.60 -9.16
CA LEU A 130 -20.48 -13.84 -8.06
C LEU A 130 -20.26 -15.23 -7.41
N SER A 131 -20.04 -16.26 -8.23
CA SER A 131 -19.75 -17.62 -7.77
C SER A 131 -18.48 -17.70 -6.93
N LYS A 132 -17.39 -17.06 -7.36
CA LYS A 132 -16.12 -17.01 -6.63
C LYS A 132 -16.25 -16.24 -5.32
N LEU A 133 -17.07 -15.19 -5.27
CA LEU A 133 -17.34 -14.44 -4.04
C LEU A 133 -18.07 -15.31 -3.01
N ARG A 134 -19.11 -16.04 -3.45
CA ARG A 134 -19.86 -16.97 -2.59
C ARG A 134 -18.98 -18.11 -2.09
N GLN A 135 -18.16 -18.71 -2.96
CA GLN A 135 -17.18 -19.73 -2.58
C GLN A 135 -16.19 -19.23 -1.53
N LEU A 136 -15.67 -18.01 -1.70
CA LEU A 136 -14.81 -17.40 -0.69
C LEU A 136 -15.55 -17.27 0.65
N ALA A 137 -16.77 -16.74 0.65
CA ALA A 137 -17.57 -16.63 1.87
C ALA A 137 -17.79 -18.00 2.56
N THR A 138 -17.99 -19.08 1.81
CA THR A 138 -18.16 -20.44 2.35
C THR A 138 -16.87 -21.02 2.92
N LEU A 139 -15.73 -20.82 2.26
CA LEU A 139 -14.41 -21.27 2.73
C LEU A 139 -14.07 -20.65 4.10
N PHE A 140 -14.36 -19.37 4.27
CA PHE A 140 -14.21 -18.65 5.55
C PHE A 140 -15.31 -18.95 6.58
N SER A 141 -16.31 -19.75 6.21
CA SER A 141 -17.32 -20.26 7.15
C SER A 141 -16.97 -21.64 7.68
N SER A 142 -16.29 -22.47 6.88
CA SER A 142 -15.89 -23.84 7.25
C SER A 142 -14.51 -23.91 7.90
N SER A 143 -13.62 -22.96 7.62
CA SER A 143 -12.32 -22.90 8.27
C SER A 143 -12.49 -22.37 9.70
N SER A 144 -12.46 -23.28 10.67
CA SER A 144 -12.41 -22.98 12.11
C SER A 144 -11.03 -22.48 12.57
N GLU A 145 -10.07 -22.30 11.66
CA GLU A 145 -8.71 -21.92 11.99
C GLU A 145 -8.28 -20.66 11.25
N ASP A 146 -7.86 -19.68 12.05
CA ASP A 146 -7.63 -18.28 11.70
C ASP A 146 -6.37 -18.05 10.83
N ASN A 147 -5.86 -19.05 10.09
CA ASN A 147 -4.51 -18.98 9.48
C ASN A 147 -4.30 -19.49 8.03
N ASP A 148 -5.16 -20.32 7.43
CA ASP A 148 -4.75 -21.03 6.19
C ASP A 148 -5.30 -20.49 4.87
N CYS A 149 -6.18 -19.50 4.88
CA CYS A 149 -6.62 -18.90 3.63
C CYS A 149 -5.64 -17.81 3.18
N GLU A 150 -4.65 -18.20 2.36
CA GLU A 150 -3.74 -17.27 1.67
C GLU A 150 -4.46 -16.30 0.70
N GLU A 151 -5.74 -16.55 0.40
CA GLU A 151 -6.47 -15.80 -0.62
C GLU A 151 -7.01 -14.44 -0.12
N PHE A 152 -6.71 -13.37 -0.87
CA PHE A 152 -7.25 -12.02 -0.67
C PHE A 152 -8.71 -11.91 -1.11
N ALA A 153 -9.47 -10.98 -0.51
CA ALA A 153 -10.83 -10.71 -0.97
C ALA A 153 -10.80 -10.09 -2.38
N SER A 154 -9.90 -9.14 -2.61
CA SER A 154 -9.69 -8.51 -3.92
C SER A 154 -8.87 -9.41 -4.86
N LYS A 155 -9.20 -9.38 -6.15
CA LYS A 155 -8.33 -9.85 -7.25
C LYS A 155 -7.88 -8.74 -8.19
N LEU A 156 -8.30 -7.49 -7.95
CA LEU A 156 -7.96 -6.34 -8.80
C LEU A 156 -6.58 -5.75 -8.49
N PHE A 157 -6.11 -5.89 -7.26
CA PHE A 157 -4.90 -5.26 -6.75
C PHE A 157 -4.07 -6.27 -5.98
#